data_AF-A0A840F8H2-F1
#
_entry.id   AF-A0A840F8H2-F1
#
_cell.length_a   1.000
_cell.length_b   1.000
_cell.length_c   1.000
_cell.angle_alpha   90.00
_cell.angle_beta   90.00
_cell.angle_gamma   90.00
#
_symmetry.space_group_name_H-M   'P 1'
#
loop_
_entity.id
_entity.type
_entity.pdbx_description
1 polymer ?
#
loop_
_entity_poly.entity_id
_entity_poly.type
_entity_poly.pdbx_seq_one_letter_code
_entity_poly.pdbx_strand_id
1 'polypeptide(L)'
;MADKTFRLDVVAPDAQLYSGDASIVVAQTTVGQIGIMANHEPMLAELAPGGCVVLTDDAGVRKALAVQGGFLSVTADTVTVLAEAAQFSDDVDVAAERAVLDSAAEGSEDFLRAKSRVRAVEAVS
;
A
#
# COMPACT_ATOMS: atom_id res chain seq x y z
N MET A 1 3.17 -24.87 7.99
CA MET A 1 4.16 -24.12 7.20
C MET A 1 4.67 -23.05 8.16
N ALA A 2 5.97 -22.95 8.43
CA ALA A 2 6.45 -21.84 9.24
C ALA A 2 6.36 -20.60 8.36
N ASP A 3 5.37 -19.75 8.61
CA ASP A 3 5.22 -18.49 7.87
C ASP A 3 6.44 -17.62 8.21
N LYS A 4 7.41 -17.61 7.29
CA LYS A 4 8.58 -16.76 7.42
C LYS A 4 8.12 -15.32 7.28
N THR A 5 8.30 -14.54 8.33
CA THR A 5 8.03 -13.11 8.34
C THR A 5 9.27 -12.32 7.93
N PHE A 6 9.07 -11.04 7.59
CA PHE A 6 10.12 -10.06 7.36
C PHE A 6 9.72 -8.73 7.99
N ARG A 7 10.71 -7.90 8.29
CA ARG A 7 10.49 -6.54 8.78
C ARG A 7 9.87 -5.68 7.68
N LEU A 8 8.70 -5.10 7.96
CA LEU A 8 8.01 -4.16 7.09
C LEU A 8 7.87 -2.81 7.79
N ASP A 9 8.33 -1.76 7.11
CA ASP A 9 8.14 -0.38 7.51
C ASP A 9 7.36 0.38 6.43
N VAL A 10 6.33 1.12 6.82
CA VAL A 10 5.57 2.01 5.94
C VAL A 10 5.74 3.44 6.44
N VAL A 11 6.34 4.28 5.63
CA VAL A 11 6.79 5.63 5.99
C VAL A 11 6.23 6.63 4.97
N ALA A 12 5.66 7.72 5.50
CA ALA A 12 5.31 8.91 4.75
C ALA A 12 6.08 10.12 5.32
N PRO A 13 6.16 11.27 4.61
CA PRO A 13 6.87 12.46 5.11
C PRO A 13 6.41 12.91 6.49
N ASP A 14 5.13 12.75 6.79
CA ASP A 14 4.51 13.25 8.03
C ASP A 14 4.60 12.27 9.19
N ALA A 15 4.70 10.95 8.92
CA ALA A 15 4.67 9.92 9.95
C ALA A 15 5.14 8.54 9.46
N GLN A 16 5.58 7.71 10.40
CA GLN A 16 5.68 6.26 10.21
C GLN A 16 4.31 5.63 10.48
N LEU A 17 3.68 5.10 9.44
CA LEU A 17 2.31 4.56 9.49
C LEU A 17 2.26 3.11 9.98
N TYR A 18 3.29 2.34 9.67
CA TYR A 18 3.40 0.94 10.09
C TYR A 18 4.85 0.58 10.36
N SER A 19 5.05 -0.25 11.37
CA SER A 19 6.34 -0.83 11.70
C SER A 19 6.13 -2.14 12.42
N GLY A 20 6.54 -3.25 11.80
CA GLY A 20 6.30 -4.57 12.37
C GLY A 20 6.73 -5.69 11.45
N ASP A 21 6.39 -6.91 11.83
CA ASP A 21 6.61 -8.07 11.00
C ASP A 21 5.42 -8.29 10.06
N ALA A 22 5.71 -8.75 8.85
CA ALA A 22 4.71 -9.11 7.85
C ALA A 22 5.05 -10.46 7.22
N SER A 23 4.02 -11.22 6.88
CA SER A 23 4.14 -12.48 6.14
C SER A 23 4.15 -12.25 4.62
N ILE A 24 3.41 -11.23 4.16
CA ILE A 24 3.36 -10.79 2.77
C ILE A 24 3.02 -9.31 2.70
N VAL A 25 3.62 -8.61 1.73
CA VAL A 25 3.16 -7.28 1.29
C VAL A 25 2.91 -7.29 -0.21
N VAL A 26 1.79 -6.73 -0.64
CA VAL A 26 1.37 -6.66 -2.02
C VAL A 26 1.21 -5.20 -2.39
N ALA A 27 1.98 -4.73 -3.37
CA ALA A 27 1.99 -3.33 -3.79
C ALA A 27 1.58 -3.18 -5.26
N GLN A 28 0.79 -2.14 -5.54
CA GLN A 28 0.53 -1.69 -6.90
C GLN A 28 1.64 -0.72 -7.35
N THR A 29 2.38 -1.13 -8.38
CA THR A 29 3.49 -0.39 -8.97
C THR A 29 3.10 0.16 -10.35
N THR A 30 3.93 1.02 -10.92
CA THR A 30 3.70 1.58 -12.26
C THR A 30 3.71 0.52 -13.37
N VAL A 31 4.30 -0.65 -13.11
CA VAL A 31 4.47 -1.76 -14.08
C VAL A 31 3.50 -2.92 -13.80
N GLY A 32 2.73 -2.87 -12.71
CA GLY A 32 1.76 -3.91 -12.38
C GLY A 32 1.56 -4.08 -10.88
N GLN A 33 1.38 -5.33 -10.44
CA GLN A 33 1.23 -5.67 -9.04
C GLN A 33 2.31 -6.66 -8.64
N ILE A 34 2.92 -6.44 -7.48
CA ILE A 34 3.98 -7.30 -6.96
C ILE A 34 3.67 -7.74 -5.53
N GLY A 35 3.92 -9.02 -5.25
CA GLY A 35 3.85 -9.59 -3.91
C GLY A 35 5.24 -9.94 -3.39
N ILE A 36 5.58 -9.43 -2.22
CA ILE A 36 6.86 -9.63 -1.55
C ILE A 36 6.63 -10.53 -0.33
N MET A 37 7.40 -11.61 -0.25
CA MET A 37 7.43 -12.55 0.86
C MET A 37 8.84 -12.58 1.45
N ALA A 38 9.03 -13.31 2.55
CA ALA A 38 10.34 -13.46 3.16
C ALA A 38 11.39 -14.02 2.18
N ASN A 39 12.60 -13.45 2.21
CA ASN A 39 13.73 -13.76 1.33
C ASN A 39 13.52 -13.41 -0.15
N HIS A 40 12.62 -12.47 -0.46
CA HIS A 40 12.52 -11.92 -1.81
C HIS A 40 13.84 -11.26 -2.22
N GLU A 41 14.19 -11.35 -3.50
CA GLU A 41 15.40 -10.71 -4.03
C GLU A 41 15.33 -9.18 -3.84
N PRO A 42 16.43 -8.51 -3.45
CA PRO A 42 16.45 -7.06 -3.30
C PRO A 42 16.01 -6.35 -4.58
N MET A 43 15.17 -5.35 -4.42
CA MET A 43 14.62 -4.59 -5.54
C MET A 43 14.14 -3.20 -5.12
N LEU A 44 13.96 -2.33 -6.12
CA LEU A 44 13.31 -1.04 -5.95
C LEU A 44 12.22 -0.92 -7.02
N ALA A 45 11.02 -0.48 -6.63
CA ALA A 45 9.92 -0.23 -7.54
C ALA A 45 9.21 1.08 -7.20
N GLU A 46 8.68 1.74 -8.22
CA GLU A 46 7.84 2.92 -8.07
C GLU A 46 6.38 2.50 -7.82
N LEU A 47 5.76 3.08 -6.81
CA LEU A 47 4.35 2.85 -6.48
C LEU A 47 3.47 3.62 -7.47
N ALA A 48 2.38 2.99 -7.91
CA ALA A 48 1.44 3.65 -8.79
C ALA A 48 0.71 4.80 -8.06
N PRO A 49 0.59 5.99 -8.69
CA PRO A 49 -0.37 6.99 -8.25
C PRO A 49 -1.79 6.41 -8.28
N GLY A 50 -2.57 6.63 -7.22
CA GLY A 50 -3.88 5.98 -7.08
C GLY A 50 -3.81 4.47 -6.83
N GLY A 51 -2.66 3.98 -6.37
CA GLY A 51 -2.43 2.58 -6.00
C GLY A 51 -2.81 2.28 -4.54
N CYS A 52 -2.66 1.02 -4.16
CA CYS A 52 -2.74 0.59 -2.76
C CYS A 52 -1.63 -0.40 -2.42
N VAL A 53 -1.34 -0.50 -1.13
CA VAL A 53 -0.44 -1.48 -0.55
C VAL A 53 -1.23 -2.29 0.46
N VAL A 54 -1.20 -3.61 0.34
CA VAL A 54 -1.85 -4.55 1.25
C VAL A 54 -0.77 -5.31 1.99
N LEU A 55 -0.84 -5.37 3.31
CA LEU A 55 0.06 -6.18 4.12
C LEU A 55 -0.75 -7.19 4.94
N THR A 56 -0.14 -8.35 5.18
CA THR A 56 -0.63 -9.31 6.17
C THR A 56 0.42 -9.39 7.27
N ASP A 57 0.03 -9.08 8.51
CA ASP A 57 0.95 -9.16 9.65
C ASP A 57 1.22 -10.61 10.09
N ASP A 58 2.05 -10.78 11.11
CA ASP A 58 2.43 -12.07 11.69
C ASP A 58 1.26 -12.80 12.36
N ALA A 59 0.24 -12.06 12.79
CA ALA A 59 -1.02 -12.60 13.32
C ALA A 59 -2.01 -13.00 12.20
N GLY A 60 -1.65 -12.80 10.93
CA GLY A 60 -2.52 -13.09 9.78
C GLY A 60 -3.57 -12.02 9.51
N VAL A 61 -3.49 -10.86 10.17
CA VAL A 61 -4.43 -9.75 9.97
C VAL A 61 -4.03 -8.99 8.71
N ARG A 62 -4.98 -8.88 7.78
CA ARG A 62 -4.84 -8.09 6.56
C ARG A 62 -5.15 -6.63 6.82
N LYS A 63 -4.28 -5.74 6.35
CA LYS A 63 -4.44 -4.28 6.38
C LYS A 63 -4.14 -3.72 5.01
N ALA A 64 -4.86 -2.67 4.60
CA ALA A 64 -4.60 -1.98 3.35
C ALA A 64 -4.33 -0.50 3.60
N LEU A 65 -3.43 0.05 2.80
CA LEU A 65 -3.12 1.46 2.75
C LEU A 65 -3.38 1.98 1.34
N ALA A 66 -4.10 3.08 1.25
CA ALA A 66 -4.19 3.89 0.05
C ALA A 66 -2.86 4.66 -0.09
N VAL A 67 -2.25 4.66 -1.29
CA VAL A 67 -0.97 5.34 -1.52
C VAL A 67 -1.06 6.30 -2.72
N GLN A 68 -0.45 7.47 -2.60
CA GLN A 68 -0.32 8.47 -3.68
C GLN A 68 1.05 8.39 -4.35
N GLY A 69 1.49 7.19 -4.75
CA GLY A 69 2.82 6.99 -5.30
C GLY A 69 3.92 6.89 -4.22
N GLY A 70 5.17 7.07 -4.65
CA GLY A 70 6.37 6.82 -3.86
C GLY A 70 7.13 5.55 -4.31
N PHE A 71 7.79 4.86 -3.37
CA PHE A 71 8.67 3.73 -3.68
C PHE A 71 8.47 2.54 -2.75
N LEU A 72 8.65 1.35 -3.30
CA LEU A 72 8.83 0.09 -2.57
C LEU A 72 10.30 -0.30 -2.65
N SER A 73 11.00 -0.31 -1.51
CA SER A 73 12.37 -0.78 -1.38
C SER A 73 12.40 -2.12 -0.67
N VAL A 74 13.00 -3.12 -1.31
CA VAL A 74 13.21 -4.45 -0.75
C VAL A 74 14.72 -4.64 -0.62
N THR A 75 15.16 -4.92 0.60
CA THR A 75 16.55 -5.25 0.92
C THR A 75 16.64 -6.70 1.43
N ALA A 76 17.84 -7.17 1.76
CA ALA A 76 18.02 -8.51 2.32
C ALA A 76 17.26 -8.71 3.64
N ASP A 77 17.15 -7.64 4.44
CA ASP A 77 16.69 -7.72 5.82
C ASP A 77 15.33 -7.04 6.04
N THR A 78 14.93 -6.12 5.16
CA THR A 78 13.77 -5.24 5.40
C THR A 78 13.09 -4.82 4.11
N VAL A 79 11.76 -4.71 4.17
CA VAL A 79 10.94 -4.09 3.14
C VAL A 79 10.43 -2.75 3.64
N THR A 80 10.57 -1.71 2.83
CA THR A 80 10.16 -0.36 3.15
C THR A 80 9.26 0.20 2.07
N VAL A 81 8.08 0.66 2.46
CA VAL A 81 7.15 1.41 1.61
C VAL A 81 7.33 2.89 1.95
N LEU A 82 7.95 3.63 1.04
CA LEU A 82 8.12 5.08 1.14
C LEU A 82 7.02 5.75 0.31
N ALA A 83 5.91 6.10 0.94
CA ALA A 83 4.78 6.73 0.25
C ALA A 83 4.87 8.26 0.31
N GLU A 84 4.50 8.96 -0.76
CA GLU A 84 4.39 10.42 -0.72
C GLU A 84 3.25 10.86 0.22
N ALA A 85 2.13 10.16 0.14
CA ALA A 85 1.03 10.23 1.09
C ALA A 85 0.37 8.85 1.18
N ALA A 86 -0.03 8.47 2.40
CA ALA A 86 -0.74 7.23 2.62
C ALA A 86 -1.68 7.30 3.82
N GLN A 87 -2.74 6.48 3.79
CA GLN A 87 -3.70 6.33 4.89
C GLN A 87 -4.24 4.90 4.91
N PHE A 88 -4.64 4.42 6.09
CA PHE A 88 -5.27 3.12 6.23
C PHE A 88 -6.67 3.11 5.63
N SER A 89 -7.10 1.93 5.18
CA SER A 89 -8.46 1.67 4.67
C SER A 89 -9.54 1.98 5.70
N ASP A 90 -9.24 1.78 6.99
CA ASP A 90 -10.24 1.86 8.07
C ASP A 90 -10.74 3.30 8.29
N ASP A 91 -9.94 4.30 7.87
CA ASP A 91 -10.25 5.72 7.98
C ASP A 91 -10.92 6.30 6.71
N VAL A 92 -11.31 5.45 5.76
CA VAL A 92 -11.87 5.86 4.46
C VAL A 92 -13.41 5.86 4.48
N ASP A 93 -14.02 7.00 4.15
CA ASP A 93 -15.43 7.05 3.77
C ASP A 93 -15.60 6.67 2.28
N VAL A 94 -15.86 5.39 2.03
CA VAL A 94 -15.99 4.84 0.67
C VAL A 94 -17.10 5.53 -0.13
N ALA A 95 -18.19 5.93 0.52
CA ALA A 95 -19.31 6.57 -0.19
C ALA A 95 -18.92 7.96 -0.67
N ALA A 96 -18.23 8.74 0.16
CA ALA A 96 -17.70 10.04 -0.22
C ALA A 96 -16.65 9.92 -1.33
N GLU A 97 -15.70 8.98 -1.21
CA GLU A 97 -14.64 8.80 -2.21
C GLU A 97 -15.19 8.32 -3.56
N ARG A 98 -16.24 7.49 -3.58
CA ARG A 98 -16.92 7.10 -4.84
C ARG A 98 -17.57 8.30 -5.53
N ALA A 99 -18.18 9.21 -4.79
CA ALA A 99 -18.73 10.44 -5.37
C ALA A 99 -17.62 11.34 -5.99
N VAL A 100 -16.43 11.35 -5.39
CA VAL A 100 -15.25 12.03 -5.97
C VAL A 100 -14.81 11.35 -7.26
N LEU A 101 -14.74 10.01 -7.30
CA LEU A 101 -14.39 9.27 -8.52
C LEU A 101 -15.33 9.55 -9.69
N ASP A 102 -16.63 9.68 -9.43
CA ASP A 102 -17.64 9.92 -10.45
C ASP A 102 -17.61 11.36 -11.02
N SER A 103 -17.08 12.31 -10.25
CA SER A 103 -17.11 13.74 -10.59
C SER A 103 -15.75 14.31 -11.00
N ALA A 104 -14.65 13.73 -10.53
CA ALA A 104 -13.30 14.18 -10.85
C ALA A 104 -12.89 13.76 -12.28
N ALA A 105 -12.09 14.60 -12.94
CA ALA A 105 -11.54 14.26 -14.24
C ALA A 105 -10.59 13.05 -14.13
N GLU A 106 -10.71 12.08 -15.03
CA GLU A 106 -9.85 10.90 -15.02
C GLU A 106 -8.37 11.29 -15.08
N GLY A 107 -7.57 10.72 -14.17
CA GLY A 107 -6.15 11.02 -14.05
C GLY A 107 -5.81 12.33 -13.31
N SER A 108 -6.81 13.11 -12.86
CA SER A 108 -6.58 14.22 -11.94
C SER A 108 -6.09 13.74 -10.56
N GLU A 109 -5.48 14.64 -9.80
CA GLU A 109 -5.01 14.34 -8.43
C GLU A 109 -6.14 13.84 -7.54
N ASP A 110 -7.29 14.51 -7.56
CA ASP A 110 -8.49 14.12 -6.80
C ASP A 110 -8.99 12.73 -7.21
N PHE A 111 -8.99 12.44 -8.52
CA PHE A 111 -9.37 11.13 -9.03
C PHE A 111 -8.42 10.03 -8.54
N LEU A 112 -7.10 10.26 -8.62
CA LEU A 112 -6.09 9.29 -8.18
C LEU A 112 -6.19 9.06 -6.67
N ARG A 113 -6.37 10.13 -5.89
CA ARG A 113 -6.55 10.04 -4.45
C ARG A 113 -7.78 9.22 -4.08
N ALA A 114 -8.94 9.53 -4.65
CA ALA A 114 -10.15 8.77 -4.39
C ALA A 114 -10.03 7.31 -4.85
N LYS A 115 -9.38 7.07 -5.99
CA LYS A 115 -9.13 5.72 -6.54
C LYS A 115 -8.32 4.85 -5.59
N SER A 116 -7.23 5.37 -5.04
CA SER A 116 -6.41 4.62 -4.06
C SER A 116 -7.20 4.24 -2.80
N ARG A 117 -8.03 5.16 -2.30
CA ARG A 117 -8.82 4.98 -1.08
C ARG A 117 -9.89 3.91 -1.25
N VAL A 118 -10.66 3.98 -2.34
CA VAL A 118 -11.66 2.96 -2.67
C VAL A 118 -11.01 1.59 -2.86
N ARG A 119 -9.89 1.54 -3.62
CA ARG A 119 -9.13 0.29 -3.81
C ARG A 119 -8.61 -0.32 -2.52
N ALA A 120 -8.12 0.50 -1.60
CA ALA A 120 -7.61 0.02 -0.32
C ALA A 120 -8.71 -0.67 0.50
N VAL A 121 -9.93 -0.09 0.55
CA VAL A 121 -11.05 -0.71 1.27
C VAL A 121 -11.50 -2.00 0.58
N GLU A 122 -11.59 -2.01 -0.75
CA GLU A 122 -11.97 -3.20 -1.53
C GLU A 122 -10.94 -4.34 -1.41
N ALA A 123 -9.68 -4.05 -1.10
CA ALA A 123 -8.64 -5.06 -0.97
C ALA A 123 -8.71 -5.87 0.34
N VAL A 124 -9.41 -5.37 1.35
CA VAL A 124 -9.58 -6.00 2.68
C VAL A 124 -11.03 -6.40 2.99
N SER A 125 -11.98 -6.02 2.14
CA SER A 125 -13.39 -6.44 2.20
C SER A 125 -13.56 -7.88 1.70
#